data_AF-A0A2U3LFJ4-F1
#
_entry.id   AF-A0A2U3LFJ4-F1
#
_cell.length_a   1.000
_cell.length_b   1.000
_cell.length_c   1.000
_cell.angle_alpha   90.00
_cell.angle_beta   90.00
_cell.angle_gamma   90.00
#
_symmetry.space_group_name_H-M   'P 1'
#
loop_
_entity.id
_entity.type
_entity.pdbx_description
1 polymer ?
#
loop_
_entity_poly.entity_id
_entity_poly.type
_entity_poly.pdbx_seq_one_letter_code
_entity_poly.pdbx_strand_id
1 'polypeptide(L)' 'MRVIKLALPAGLLLAGFVLCTTASFGKPEYMKKEGAKNCMVCHAKVEAKELMAKNLNETGKCYAANDHSLAKCSVPK' A
#
# COMPACT_ATOMS: atom_id res chain seq x y z
N MET A 1 -10.03 -10.86 -38.51
CA MET A 1 -8.98 -11.75 -37.96
C MET A 1 -7.80 -11.02 -37.28
N ARG A 2 -7.32 -9.85 -37.77
CA ARG A 2 -6.19 -9.14 -37.13
C ARG A 2 -6.51 -8.55 -35.75
N VAL A 3 -7.74 -8.05 -35.56
CA VAL A 3 -8.15 -7.37 -34.32
C VAL A 3 -8.23 -8.32 -33.13
N ILE A 4 -8.79 -9.53 -33.31
CA ILE A 4 -8.90 -10.55 -32.25
C ILE A 4 -7.51 -11.05 -31.80
N LYS A 5 -6.57 -11.18 -32.75
CA LYS A 5 -5.18 -11.57 -32.46
C LYS A 5 -4.41 -10.53 -31.63
N LEU A 6 -4.84 -9.27 -31.62
CA LEU A 6 -4.25 -8.19 -30.83
C LEU A 6 -5.03 -7.92 -29.53
N ALA A 7 -6.35 -8.01 -29.58
CA ALA A 7 -7.21 -7.75 -28.43
C ALA A 7 -7.02 -8.78 -27.31
N LEU A 8 -6.80 -10.05 -27.64
CA LEU A 8 -6.60 -11.11 -26.64
C LEU A 8 -5.31 -10.90 -25.79
N PRO A 9 -4.11 -10.73 -26.38
CA PRO A 9 -2.91 -10.43 -25.59
C PRO A 9 -2.96 -9.06 -24.91
N ALA A 10 -3.55 -8.04 -25.54
CA ALA A 10 -3.75 -6.73 -24.91
C ALA A 10 -4.67 -6.82 -23.69
N GLY A 11 -5.73 -7.62 -23.75
CA GLY A 11 -6.63 -7.88 -22.63
C GLY A 11 -5.93 -8.61 -21.47
N LEU A 12 -5.08 -9.60 -21.77
CA LEU A 12 -4.26 -10.26 -20.75
C LEU A 12 -3.28 -9.30 -20.06
N LEU A 13 -2.62 -8.44 -20.84
CA LEU A 13 -1.71 -7.44 -20.29
C LEU A 13 -2.43 -6.41 -19.40
N LEU A 14 -3.60 -5.91 -19.84
CA LEU A 14 -4.41 -5.00 -19.04
C LEU A 14 -4.91 -5.65 -17.75
N ALA A 15 -5.35 -6.91 -17.81
CA ALA A 15 -5.75 -7.65 -16.62
C ALA A 15 -4.59 -7.84 -15.64
N GLY A 16 -3.40 -8.20 -16.14
CA GLY A 16 -2.19 -8.30 -15.31
C GLY A 16 -1.80 -6.96 -14.68
N PHE A 17 -1.87 -5.88 -15.44
CA PHE A 17 -1.56 -4.54 -14.95
C PHE A 17 -2.52 -4.11 -13.83
N VAL A 18 -3.84 -4.29 -14.01
CA VAL A 18 -4.85 -3.95 -13.00
C VAL A 18 -4.60 -4.72 -11.70
N LEU A 19 -4.30 -6.03 -11.79
CA LEU A 19 -3.99 -6.84 -10.60
C LEU A 19 -2.73 -6.34 -9.87
N CYS A 20 -1.66 -6.00 -10.59
CA CYS A 20 -0.44 -5.47 -9.99
C CYS A 20 -0.62 -4.12 -9.30
N THR A 21 -1.49 -3.24 -9.81
CA THR A 21 -1.70 -1.89 -9.23
C THR A 21 -2.44 -1.88 -7.90
N THR A 22 -3.26 -2.90 -7.60
CA THR A 22 -4.04 -2.94 -6.35
C THR A 22 -3.26 -3.51 -5.17
N ALA A 23 -2.12 -4.16 -5.40
CA ALA A 23 -1.34 -4.84 -4.36
C ALA A 23 -0.52 -3.88 -3.47
N SER A 24 -0.31 -2.63 -3.88
CA SER A 24 0.62 -1.71 -3.20
C SER A 24 -0.03 -0.75 -2.20
N PHE A 25 -1.35 -0.76 -2.02
CA PHE A 25 -1.98 0.10 -1.03
C PHE A 25 -1.84 -0.51 0.36
N GLY A 26 -1.31 0.28 1.30
CA GLY A 26 -1.42 -0.01 2.74
C GLY A 26 -2.89 -0.18 3.13
N LYS A 27 -3.17 -0.77 4.30
CA LYS A 27 -4.56 -1.05 4.72
C LYS A 27 -5.42 0.21 4.53
N PRO A 28 -6.38 0.21 3.59
CA PRO A 28 -7.06 1.42 3.15
C PRO A 28 -7.90 2.03 4.28
N GLU A 29 -8.31 1.21 5.26
CA GLU A 29 -8.97 1.67 6.48
C GLU A 29 -8.10 2.64 7.28
N TYR A 30 -6.81 2.36 7.43
CA TYR A 30 -5.89 3.20 8.21
C TYR A 30 -5.52 4.47 7.45
N MET A 31 -5.29 4.37 6.15
CA MET A 31 -4.99 5.54 5.31
C MET A 31 -6.16 6.53 5.28
N LYS A 32 -7.40 6.05 5.25
CA LYS A 32 -8.60 6.90 5.30
C LYS A 32 -8.83 7.51 6.69
N LYS A 33 -8.65 6.72 7.75
CA LYS A 33 -8.85 7.19 9.14
C LYS A 33 -7.86 8.29 9.51
N GLU A 34 -6.60 8.12 9.16
CA GLU A 34 -5.51 8.99 9.59
C GLU A 34 -5.09 10.02 8.52
N GLY A 35 -5.65 9.93 7.30
CA GLY A 35 -5.26 10.77 6.17
C GLY A 35 -3.82 10.54 5.68
N ALA A 36 -3.19 9.43 6.08
CA ALA A 36 -1.82 9.11 5.72
C ALA A 36 -1.70 8.83 4.22
N LYS A 37 -1.02 9.72 3.49
CA LYS A 37 -0.88 9.64 2.02
C LYS A 37 0.26 8.73 1.55
N ASN A 38 1.14 8.30 2.46
CA ASN A 38 2.32 7.50 2.13
C ASN A 38 2.53 6.38 3.14
N CYS A 39 2.87 5.17 2.64
CA CYS A 39 3.26 4.03 3.46
C CYS A 39 4.48 4.33 4.35
N MET A 40 5.38 5.23 3.93
CA MET A 40 6.56 5.61 4.70
C MET A 40 6.25 6.37 6.00
N VAL A 41 5.00 6.79 6.21
CA VAL A 41 4.58 7.36 7.50
C VAL A 41 4.72 6.31 8.61
N CYS A 42 4.33 5.06 8.34
CA CYS A 42 4.40 3.97 9.32
C CYS A 42 5.51 2.95 9.03
N HIS A 43 6.01 2.90 7.79
CA HIS A 43 7.02 1.95 7.35
C HIS A 43 8.35 2.65 7.05
N ALA A 44 9.48 1.98 7.27
CA ALA A 44 10.79 2.58 7.00
C ALA A 44 11.11 2.61 5.49
N LYS A 45 10.62 1.62 4.74
CA LYS A 45 10.74 1.47 3.29
C LYS A 45 9.53 0.74 2.73
N VAL A 46 9.27 0.95 1.43
CA VAL A 46 8.24 0.22 0.69
C VAL A 46 8.85 -1.08 0.17
N GLU A 47 8.30 -2.21 0.63
CA GLU A 47 8.72 -3.56 0.28
C GLU A 47 7.50 -4.38 -0.17
N ALA A 48 7.71 -5.66 -0.50
CA ALA A 48 6.61 -6.60 -0.70
C ALA A 48 5.70 -6.64 0.53
N LYS A 49 4.38 -6.80 0.30
CA LYS A 49 3.33 -6.75 1.33
C LYS A 49 3.63 -7.60 2.57
N GLU A 50 4.25 -8.76 2.39
CA GLU A 50 4.62 -9.70 3.46
C GLU A 50 5.76 -9.16 4.35
N LEU A 51 6.64 -8.35 3.79
CA LEU A 51 7.77 -7.72 4.47
C LEU A 51 7.40 -6.39 5.12
N MET A 52 6.34 -5.72 4.62
CA MET A 52 5.85 -4.45 5.16
C MET A 52 5.56 -4.53 6.66
N ALA A 53 4.90 -5.59 7.12
CA ALA A 53 4.57 -5.77 8.55
C ALA A 53 5.80 -5.82 9.46
N LYS A 54 6.96 -6.25 8.94
CA LYS A 54 8.23 -6.32 9.67
C LYS A 54 9.05 -5.04 9.57
N ASN A 55 8.66 -4.13 8.67
CA ASN A 55 9.39 -2.91 8.36
C ASN A 55 8.73 -1.66 8.96
N LEU A 56 8.34 -1.70 10.24
CA LEU A 56 7.76 -0.54 10.92
C LEU A 56 8.86 0.44 11.38
N ASN A 57 8.67 1.72 11.09
CA ASN A 57 9.48 2.80 11.65
C ASN A 57 8.98 3.16 13.08
N GLU A 58 9.53 4.19 13.71
CA GLU A 58 9.13 4.58 15.08
C GLU A 58 7.65 4.98 15.17
N THR A 59 7.14 5.76 14.21
CA THR A 59 5.73 6.14 14.11
C THR A 59 4.83 4.92 13.95
N GLY A 60 5.21 3.95 13.10
CA GLY A 60 4.46 2.72 12.88
C GLY A 60 4.44 1.81 14.10
N LYS A 61 5.55 1.72 14.83
CA LYS A 61 5.60 1.01 16.13
C LYS A 61 4.71 1.68 17.16
N CYS A 62 4.76 3.02 17.25
CA CYS A 62 3.87 3.78 18.13
C CYS A 62 2.39 3.57 17.77
N TYR A 63 2.05 3.59 16.48
CA TYR A 63 0.68 3.41 15.99
C TYR A 63 0.14 2.02 16.36
N ALA A 64 0.95 0.97 16.19
CA ALA A 64 0.60 -0.39 16.59
C ALA A 64 0.39 -0.53 18.11
N ALA A 65 1.16 0.23 18.91
CA ALA A 65 1.05 0.23 20.37
C ALA A 65 -0.09 1.11 20.93
N ASN A 66 -0.66 2.02 20.14
CA ASN A 66 -1.67 3.00 20.57
C ASN A 66 -2.99 2.83 19.79
N ASP A 67 -3.57 1.62 19.79
CA ASP A 67 -4.89 1.32 19.22
C ASP A 67 -5.06 1.74 17.75
N HIS A 68 -3.97 1.75 16.97
CA HIS A 68 -3.95 2.25 15.60
C HIS A 68 -4.50 3.70 15.52
N SER A 69 -3.91 4.61 16.30
CA SER A 69 -4.18 6.05 16.27
C SER A 69 -2.89 6.86 16.23
N LEU A 70 -2.76 7.82 15.29
CA LEU A 70 -1.59 8.71 15.23
C LEU A 70 -1.68 9.86 16.23
N ALA A 71 -2.82 10.05 16.92
CA ALA A 71 -3.02 11.16 17.85
C ALA A 71 -1.99 11.24 19.00
N LYS A 72 -1.38 10.10 19.34
CA LYS A 72 -0.36 9.98 20.40
C LYS A 72 1.05 9.74 19.87
N CYS A 73 1.23 9.76 18.55
CA CYS A 73 2.48 9.41 17.90
C CYS A 73 3.15 10.62 17.28
N SER A 74 4.48 10.63 17.29
CA SER A 74 5.25 11.61 16.52
C SER A 74 5.13 11.26 15.03
N VAL A 75 4.43 12.11 14.27
CA VAL A 75 4.27 11.95 12.82
C VAL A 75 5.20 12.96 12.14
N PRO A 76 6.19 12.50 11.36
CA PRO A 76 6.99 13.41 10.55
C PRO A 76 6.08 14.14 9.54
N LYS A 77 6.18 15.46 9.49
CA LYS A 77 5.45 16.33 8.55
C LYS A 77 6.02 16.24 7.14
#